data_AF-A0A7X9I7A5-F1
#
_entry.id   AF-A0A7X9I7A5-F1
#
_cell.length_a   1.000
_cell.length_b   1.000
_cell.length_c   1.000
_cell.angle_alpha   90.00
_cell.angle_beta   90.00
_cell.angle_gamma   90.00
#
_symmetry.space_group_name_H-M   'P 1'
#
loop_
_entity.id
_entity.type
_entity.pdbx_description
1 polymer ?
#
loop_
_entity_poly.entity_id
_entity_poly.type
_entity_poly.pdbx_seq_one_letter_code
_entity_poly.pdbx_strand_id
1 'polypeptide(L)'
;MSDLIALNCPSCGGQLHIQNNLQKCFCAHCGAELLLNHNDQGMLIPVQARDLQASAKLKEMQFSLAAMDLLKAEIAELEAKFAAIRNNFLTNIITIRGAKCFKEYEKENQIIPGINRFCTLNWDHWFDPQWNIPGYTSVDDFLTLYHFLQQPKYQREKYLLPFLISFEPLPGLAQELKAKKMQLTTIRDQAINNQ
;
A
#
# COMPACT_ATOMS: atom_id res chain seq x y z
N MET A 1 -24.05 -53.19 -6.51
CA MET A 1 -24.66 -52.77 -5.24
C MET A 1 -24.60 -51.26 -5.23
N SER A 2 -25.75 -50.59 -5.15
CA SER A 2 -25.85 -49.14 -5.22
C SER A 2 -25.46 -48.57 -3.86
N ASP A 3 -24.29 -47.96 -3.74
CA ASP A 3 -23.88 -47.21 -2.55
C ASP A 3 -24.75 -45.93 -2.44
N LEU A 4 -25.92 -46.10 -1.83
CA LEU A 4 -26.85 -45.02 -1.55
C LEU A 4 -26.36 -44.26 -0.30
N ILE A 5 -25.80 -43.07 -0.52
CA ILE A 5 -25.42 -42.16 0.56
C ILE A 5 -26.69 -41.49 1.09
N ALA A 6 -27.07 -41.80 2.33
CA ALA A 6 -28.17 -41.11 3.01
C ALA A 6 -27.71 -39.71 3.44
N LEU A 7 -28.27 -38.67 2.79
CA LEU A 7 -27.93 -37.27 3.06
C LEU A 7 -29.06 -36.62 3.87
N ASN A 8 -28.74 -36.18 5.09
CA ASN A 8 -29.66 -35.48 5.98
C ASN A 8 -29.42 -33.96 5.92
N CYS A 9 -30.47 -33.18 6.15
CA CYS A 9 -30.37 -31.73 6.22
C CYS A 9 -29.52 -31.30 7.43
N PRO A 10 -28.45 -30.50 7.25
CA PRO A 10 -27.62 -30.04 8.36
C PRO A 10 -28.36 -29.08 9.30
N SER A 11 -29.51 -28.53 8.87
CA SER A 11 -30.26 -27.53 9.64
C SER A 11 -31.35 -28.12 10.52
N CYS A 12 -31.91 -29.27 10.17
CA CYS A 12 -33.05 -29.86 10.89
C CYS A 12 -33.03 -31.39 10.98
N GLY A 13 -32.04 -32.06 10.37
CA GLY A 13 -31.93 -33.52 10.35
C GLY A 13 -32.92 -34.23 9.40
N GLY A 14 -33.80 -33.51 8.70
CA GLY A 14 -34.77 -34.08 7.77
C GLY A 14 -34.16 -34.63 6.48
N GLN A 15 -34.88 -35.53 5.80
CA GLN A 15 -34.46 -36.09 4.51
C GLN A 15 -34.39 -35.04 3.39
N LEU A 16 -33.43 -35.20 2.49
CA LEU A 16 -33.20 -34.32 1.35
C LEU A 16 -33.77 -34.91 0.06
N HIS A 17 -34.39 -34.04 -0.74
CA HIS A 17 -34.79 -34.37 -2.10
C HIS A 17 -33.77 -33.80 -3.09
N ILE A 18 -33.26 -34.65 -3.98
CA ILE A 18 -32.26 -34.32 -4.98
C ILE A 18 -32.98 -34.04 -6.30
N GLN A 19 -32.72 -32.89 -6.92
CA GLN A 19 -33.23 -32.61 -8.26
C GLN A 19 -32.38 -33.34 -9.31
N ASN A 20 -32.98 -33.79 -10.43
CA ASN A 20 -32.32 -34.62 -11.46
C ASN A 20 -31.01 -34.06 -12.08
N ASN A 21 -30.63 -32.81 -11.77
CA ASN A 21 -29.36 -32.18 -12.17
C ASN A 21 -28.27 -32.18 -11.08
N LEU A 22 -28.37 -33.04 -10.04
CA LEU A 22 -27.32 -33.43 -9.08
C LEU A 22 -26.61 -32.33 -8.25
N GLN A 23 -26.80 -31.04 -8.53
CA GLN A 23 -26.08 -29.97 -7.82
C GLN A 23 -26.90 -29.31 -6.72
N LYS A 24 -28.24 -29.36 -6.79
CA LYS A 24 -29.16 -28.70 -5.84
C LYS A 24 -30.06 -29.71 -5.15
N CYS A 25 -30.19 -29.57 -3.84
CA CYS A 25 -31.06 -30.38 -2.98
C CYS A 25 -31.95 -29.46 -2.14
N PHE A 26 -33.17 -29.91 -1.87
CA PHE A 26 -34.12 -29.17 -1.05
C PHE A 26 -34.55 -30.03 0.13
N CYS A 27 -34.58 -29.44 1.33
CA CYS A 27 -35.15 -30.11 2.49
C CYS A 27 -36.67 -29.92 2.53
N ALA A 28 -37.44 -31.01 2.50
CA ALA A 28 -38.90 -30.95 2.59
C ALA A 28 -39.42 -30.49 3.96
N HIS A 29 -38.60 -30.58 5.02
CA HIS A 29 -39.01 -30.22 6.38
C HIS A 29 -38.83 -28.74 6.70
N CYS A 30 -37.68 -28.15 6.33
CA CYS A 30 -37.38 -26.75 6.65
C CYS A 30 -37.30 -25.84 5.42
N GLY A 31 -37.44 -26.38 4.20
CA GLY A 31 -37.38 -25.62 2.96
C GLY A 31 -35.98 -25.15 2.55
N ALA A 32 -34.92 -25.58 3.26
CA ALA A 32 -33.56 -25.14 2.96
C ALA A 32 -33.08 -25.62 1.57
N GLU A 33 -32.54 -24.69 0.78
CA GLU A 33 -31.80 -24.99 -0.45
C GLU A 33 -30.33 -25.30 -0.10
N LEU A 34 -29.87 -26.47 -0.55
CA LEU A 34 -28.57 -27.05 -0.25
C LEU A 34 -27.86 -27.37 -1.56
N LEU A 35 -26.54 -27.26 -1.57
CA LEU A 35 -25.67 -27.73 -2.62
C LEU A 35 -24.89 -28.94 -2.13
N LEU A 36 -24.63 -29.90 -3.02
CA LEU A 36 -23.71 -30.99 -2.73
C LEU A 36 -22.28 -30.51 -2.96
N ASN A 37 -21.43 -30.64 -1.94
CA ASN A 37 -20.02 -30.32 -2.03
C ASN A 37 -19.18 -31.46 -1.44
N HIS A 38 -17.90 -31.54 -1.77
CA HIS A 38 -16.98 -32.49 -1.15
C HIS A 38 -16.37 -31.87 0.11
N ASN A 39 -16.24 -32.66 1.18
CA ASN A 39 -15.43 -32.29 2.33
C ASN A 39 -13.93 -32.53 2.05
N ASP A 40 -13.06 -32.16 3.01
CA ASP A 40 -11.61 -32.31 2.90
C ASP A 40 -11.12 -33.77 2.74
N GLN A 41 -12.02 -34.74 2.96
CA GLN A 41 -11.78 -36.18 2.78
C GLN A 41 -12.41 -36.73 1.49
N GLY A 42 -12.95 -35.87 0.62
CA GLY A 42 -13.55 -36.24 -0.67
C GLY A 42 -15.00 -36.77 -0.58
N MET A 43 -15.63 -36.76 0.59
CA MET A 43 -17.00 -37.24 0.79
C MET A 43 -18.04 -36.15 0.50
N LEU A 44 -19.12 -36.52 -0.19
CA LEU A 44 -20.23 -35.60 -0.52
C LEU A 44 -21.02 -35.24 0.74
N ILE A 45 -21.14 -33.94 1.00
CA ILE A 45 -21.91 -33.35 2.10
C ILE A 45 -22.89 -32.30 1.57
N PRO A 46 -24.10 -32.19 2.17
CA PRO A 46 -25.03 -31.12 1.85
C PRO A 46 -24.65 -29.86 2.62
N VAL A 47 -24.40 -28.76 1.90
CA VAL A 47 -24.03 -27.45 2.48
C VAL A 47 -25.06 -26.42 2.04
N GLN A 48 -25.45 -25.49 2.92
CA GLN A 48 -26.37 -24.43 2.51
C GLN A 48 -25.68 -23.50 1.50
N ALA A 49 -26.36 -23.17 0.41
CA ALA A 49 -25.81 -22.30 -0.64
C ALA A 49 -25.34 -20.95 -0.07
N ARG A 50 -26.08 -20.41 0.92
CA ARG A 50 -25.73 -19.19 1.65
C ARG A 50 -24.43 -19.31 2.45
N ASP A 51 -24.13 -20.49 3.01
CA ASP A 51 -22.92 -20.72 3.81
C ASP A 51 -21.69 -20.81 2.91
N LEU A 52 -21.83 -21.39 1.72
CA LEU A 52 -20.79 -21.40 0.68
C LEU A 52 -20.48 -19.98 0.19
N GLN A 53 -21.51 -19.19 -0.10
CA GLN A 53 -21.36 -17.79 -0.49
C GLN A 53 -20.72 -16.95 0.62
N ALA A 54 -21.16 -17.12 1.88
CA ALA A 54 -20.57 -16.45 3.02
C ALA A 54 -19.10 -16.86 3.23
N SER A 55 -18.76 -18.15 3.10
CA SER A 55 -17.38 -18.64 3.21
C SER A 55 -16.48 -18.10 2.09
N ALA A 56 -16.98 -18.04 0.85
CA ALA A 56 -16.25 -17.44 -0.26
C ALA A 56 -15.99 -15.94 -0.03
N LYS A 57 -17.02 -15.17 0.36
CA LYS A 57 -16.90 -13.74 0.67
C LYS A 57 -15.92 -13.48 1.83
N LEU A 58 -15.93 -14.34 2.85
CA LEU A 58 -14.97 -14.27 3.97
C LEU A 58 -13.52 -14.54 3.52
N LYS A 59 -13.30 -15.56 2.68
CA LYS A 59 -11.96 -15.86 2.12
C LYS A 59 -11.45 -14.71 1.25
N GLU A 60 -12.30 -14.16 0.38
CA GLU A 60 -11.97 -13.00 -0.44
C GLU A 60 -11.57 -11.79 0.41
N MET A 61 -12.34 -11.50 1.47
CA MET A 61 -12.02 -10.42 2.40
C MET A 61 -10.67 -10.64 3.10
N GLN A 62 -10.37 -11.87 3.54
CA GLN A 62 -9.09 -12.22 4.15
C GLN A 62 -7.92 -12.04 3.18
N PHE A 63 -8.07 -12.45 1.93
CA PHE A 63 -7.05 -12.23 0.90
C PHE A 63 -6.83 -10.74 0.61
N SER A 64 -7.91 -9.94 0.51
CA SER A 64 -7.79 -8.49 0.32
C SER A 64 -7.06 -7.82 1.50
N LEU A 65 -7.37 -8.20 2.74
CA LEU A 65 -6.68 -7.68 3.92
C LEU A 65 -5.19 -8.04 3.93
N ALA A 66 -4.84 -9.30 3.66
CA ALA A 66 -3.45 -9.73 3.58
C ALA A 66 -2.68 -8.99 2.47
N ALA A 67 -3.30 -8.80 1.30
CA ALA A 67 -2.69 -8.04 0.20
C ALA A 67 -2.47 -6.57 0.57
N MET A 68 -3.44 -5.93 1.26
CA MET A 68 -3.30 -4.56 1.75
C MET A 68 -2.17 -4.43 2.77
N ASP A 69 -2.02 -5.38 3.68
CA ASP A 69 -0.97 -5.33 4.70
C ASP A 69 0.42 -5.53 4.11
N LEU A 70 0.58 -6.42 3.12
CA LEU A 70 1.82 -6.54 2.35
C LEU A 70 2.17 -5.23 1.63
N LEU A 71 1.21 -4.60 0.94
CA LEU A 71 1.43 -3.32 0.26
C LEU A 71 1.80 -2.19 1.24
N LYS A 72 1.17 -2.12 2.41
CA LYS A 72 1.53 -1.14 3.44
C LYS A 72 2.96 -1.35 3.93
N ALA A 73 3.39 -2.59 4.12
CA ALA A 73 4.75 -2.90 4.53
C ALA A 73 5.78 -2.47 3.47
N GLU A 74 5.52 -2.75 2.19
CA GLU A 74 6.37 -2.30 1.07
C GLU A 74 6.43 -0.76 0.98
N ILE A 75 5.28 -0.08 1.14
CA ILE A 75 5.23 1.39 1.19
C ILE A 75 6.07 1.93 2.35
N ALA A 76 5.96 1.35 3.54
CA ALA A 76 6.73 1.76 4.71
C ALA A 76 8.25 1.58 4.49
N GLU A 77 8.66 0.51 3.81
CA GLU A 77 10.07 0.30 3.45
C GLU A 77 10.58 1.38 2.49
N LEU A 78 9.79 1.73 1.46
CA LEU A 78 10.12 2.81 0.53
C LEU A 78 10.18 4.18 1.22
N GLU A 79 9.25 4.44 2.14
CA GLU A 79 9.26 5.67 2.95
C GLU A 79 10.49 5.72 3.88
N ALA A 80 10.92 4.59 4.44
CA ALA A 80 12.14 4.51 5.23
C ALA A 80 13.40 4.78 4.38
N LYS A 81 13.46 4.24 3.15
CA LYS A 81 14.55 4.55 2.19
C LYS A 81 14.60 6.05 1.88
N PHE A 82 13.45 6.67 1.63
CA PHE A 82 13.39 8.12 1.42
C PHE A 82 13.81 8.91 2.67
N ALA A 83 13.35 8.51 3.85
CA ALA A 83 13.73 9.15 5.11
C ALA A 83 15.26 9.13 5.32
N ALA A 84 15.93 8.03 4.95
CA ALA A 84 17.38 7.95 5.00
C ALA A 84 18.07 8.96 4.05
N ILE A 85 17.57 9.11 2.82
CA ILE A 85 18.07 10.11 1.86
C ILE A 85 17.88 11.53 2.41
N ARG A 86 16.67 11.83 2.91
CA ARG A 86 16.34 13.13 3.50
C ARG A 86 17.24 13.45 4.70
N ASN A 87 17.43 12.51 5.61
CA ASN A 87 18.25 12.72 6.81
C ASN A 87 19.73 12.91 6.44
N ASN A 88 20.23 12.18 5.44
CA ASN A 88 21.57 12.39 4.90
C ASN A 88 21.72 13.82 4.34
N PHE A 89 20.75 14.28 3.55
CA PHE A 89 20.75 15.65 3.03
C PHE A 89 20.75 16.69 4.15
N LEU A 90 19.85 16.59 5.13
CA LEU A 90 19.75 17.57 6.23
C LEU A 90 21.00 17.61 7.11
N THR A 91 21.69 16.48 7.24
CA THR A 91 22.98 16.43 7.94
C THR A 91 24.07 17.15 7.17
N ASN A 92 24.16 16.93 5.86
CA ASN A 92 25.25 17.44 5.04
C ASN A 92 25.03 18.87 4.54
N ILE A 93 23.78 19.33 4.44
CA ILE A 93 23.47 20.68 3.94
C ILE A 93 23.94 21.79 4.87
N ILE A 94 24.18 21.50 6.16
CA ILE A 94 24.52 22.52 7.17
C ILE A 94 25.67 23.41 6.68
N THR A 95 26.73 22.86 6.10
CA THR A 95 27.90 23.65 5.66
C THR A 95 27.64 24.50 4.41
N ILE A 96 26.62 24.18 3.61
CA ILE A 96 26.35 24.80 2.32
C ILE A 96 24.94 25.38 2.18
N ARG A 97 24.12 25.38 3.23
CA ARG A 97 22.73 25.86 3.25
C ARG A 97 22.55 27.30 2.75
N GLY A 98 23.61 28.12 2.80
CA GLY A 98 23.64 29.49 2.29
C GLY A 98 24.07 29.65 0.83
N ALA A 99 24.37 28.54 0.14
CA ALA A 99 24.85 28.53 -1.24
C ALA A 99 23.81 29.10 -2.22
N LYS A 100 24.33 29.60 -3.35
CA LYS A 100 23.51 30.29 -4.36
C LYS A 100 22.43 29.39 -4.96
N CYS A 101 22.75 28.11 -5.20
CA CYS A 101 21.82 27.15 -5.77
C CYS A 101 20.55 26.99 -4.94
N PHE A 102 20.65 26.87 -3.61
CA PHE A 102 19.49 26.76 -2.73
C PHE A 102 18.66 28.04 -2.71
N LYS A 103 19.30 29.22 -2.67
CA LYS A 103 18.58 30.51 -2.73
C LYS A 103 17.81 30.68 -4.04
N GLU A 104 18.39 30.27 -5.16
CA GLU A 104 17.71 30.33 -6.47
C GLU A 104 16.57 29.31 -6.54
N TYR A 105 16.77 28.09 -6.06
CA TYR A 105 15.74 27.06 -5.97
C TYR A 105 14.55 27.53 -5.12
N GLU A 106 14.82 28.07 -3.93
CA GLU A 106 13.81 28.57 -3.00
C GLU A 106 13.01 29.72 -3.59
N LYS A 107 13.68 30.62 -4.31
CA LYS A 107 13.02 31.73 -5.00
C LYS A 107 12.11 31.24 -6.13
N GLU A 108 12.57 30.30 -6.94
CA GLU A 108 11.79 29.73 -8.05
C GLU A 108 10.56 28.98 -7.56
N ASN A 109 10.67 28.29 -6.43
CA ASN A 109 9.61 27.48 -5.83
C ASN A 109 8.83 28.18 -4.71
N GLN A 110 9.04 29.48 -4.51
CA GLN A 110 8.35 30.30 -3.50
C GLN A 110 8.46 29.74 -2.07
N ILE A 111 9.61 29.15 -1.74
CA ILE A 111 9.87 28.51 -0.45
C ILE A 111 10.20 29.58 0.59
N ILE A 112 9.33 29.75 1.59
CA ILE A 112 9.51 30.72 2.67
C ILE A 112 9.14 30.07 4.02
N PRO A 113 10.04 30.09 5.02
CA PRO A 113 11.44 30.52 4.93
C PRO A 113 12.31 29.47 4.19
N GLY A 114 13.34 29.91 3.47
CA GLY A 114 14.35 29.01 2.88
C GLY A 114 15.17 28.24 3.93
N ILE A 115 15.90 27.18 3.53
CA ILE A 115 16.62 26.27 4.45
C ILE A 115 17.53 27.03 5.41
N ASN A 116 18.28 28.02 4.91
CA ASN A 116 19.26 28.68 5.77
C ASN A 116 18.58 29.40 6.93
N ARG A 117 17.47 30.11 6.64
CA ARG A 117 16.71 30.82 7.66
C ARG A 117 15.99 29.84 8.57
N PHE A 118 15.38 28.81 8.00
CA PHE A 118 14.70 27.77 8.76
C PHE A 118 15.66 27.05 9.73
N CYS A 119 16.84 26.64 9.26
CA CYS A 119 17.89 26.03 10.09
C CYS A 119 18.33 26.95 11.23
N THR A 120 18.52 28.24 10.95
CA THR A 120 18.94 29.22 11.96
C THR A 120 17.86 29.43 13.04
N LEU A 121 16.59 29.50 12.64
CA LEU A 121 15.48 29.72 13.57
C LEU A 121 15.20 28.52 14.46
N ASN A 122 15.59 27.32 14.03
CA ASN A 122 15.25 26.09 14.72
C ASN A 122 16.51 25.23 14.98
N TRP A 123 17.65 25.85 15.28
CA TRP A 123 18.92 25.12 15.41
C TRP A 123 18.88 23.98 16.44
N ASP A 124 18.24 24.23 17.59
CA ASP A 124 18.19 23.28 18.71
C ASP A 124 17.41 21.99 18.39
N HIS A 125 16.64 21.99 17.30
CA HIS A 125 15.77 20.90 16.89
C HIS A 125 15.99 20.48 15.42
N TRP A 126 17.10 20.90 14.80
CA TRP A 126 17.36 20.72 13.36
C TRP A 126 17.21 19.27 12.85
N PHE A 127 17.50 18.29 13.70
CA PHE A 127 17.46 16.86 13.38
C PHE A 127 16.14 16.17 13.76
N ASP A 128 15.08 16.94 14.05
CA ASP A 128 13.76 16.36 14.30
C ASP A 128 13.23 15.66 13.02
N PRO A 129 13.04 14.33 13.05
CA PRO A 129 12.60 13.59 11.88
C PRO A 129 11.15 13.93 11.47
N GLN A 130 10.35 14.51 12.37
CA GLN A 130 8.94 14.85 12.12
C GLN A 130 8.75 16.22 11.47
N TRP A 131 9.83 16.95 11.22
CA TRP A 131 9.71 18.31 10.72
C TRP A 131 9.23 18.44 9.30
N ASN A 132 8.23 19.31 9.14
CA ASN A 132 7.84 19.84 7.85
C ASN A 132 8.68 21.07 7.51
N ILE A 133 9.74 20.85 6.76
CA ILE A 133 10.60 21.89 6.19
C ILE A 133 10.06 22.23 4.79
N PRO A 134 9.61 23.47 4.53
CA PRO A 134 9.04 23.87 3.25
C PRO A 134 9.98 23.55 2.08
N GLY A 135 9.52 22.73 1.12
CA GLY A 135 10.31 22.32 -0.04
C GLY A 135 11.45 21.33 0.25
N TYR A 136 11.48 20.72 1.44
CA TYR A 136 12.49 19.72 1.84
C TYR A 136 11.89 18.62 2.76
N THR A 137 10.63 18.24 2.54
CA THR A 137 9.94 17.26 3.39
C THR A 137 9.52 16.02 2.63
N SER A 138 8.91 16.19 1.47
CA SER A 138 8.33 15.09 0.70
C SER A 138 9.31 14.54 -0.34
N VAL A 139 9.01 13.34 -0.85
CA VAL A 139 9.76 12.77 -1.98
C VAL A 139 9.65 13.67 -3.22
N ASP A 140 8.49 14.32 -3.41
CA ASP A 140 8.25 15.23 -4.53
C ASP A 140 9.06 16.54 -4.39
N ASP A 141 9.22 17.04 -3.16
CA ASP A 141 10.10 18.18 -2.89
C ASP A 141 11.54 17.87 -3.32
N PHE A 142 12.03 16.70 -2.91
CA PHE A 142 13.38 16.22 -3.23
C PHE A 142 13.56 15.91 -4.71
N LEU A 143 12.52 15.42 -5.40
CA LEU A 143 12.55 15.31 -6.86
C LEU A 143 12.67 16.68 -7.51
N THR A 144 11.86 17.64 -7.09
CA THR A 144 11.93 19.01 -7.63
C THR A 144 13.32 19.60 -7.42
N LEU A 145 13.88 19.44 -6.23
CA LEU A 145 15.25 19.85 -5.91
C LEU A 145 16.28 19.12 -6.78
N TYR A 146 16.17 17.80 -6.93
CA TYR A 146 17.11 17.00 -7.72
C TYR A 146 17.15 17.46 -9.18
N HIS A 147 15.99 17.63 -9.81
CA HIS A 147 15.90 18.16 -11.18
C HIS A 147 16.47 19.57 -11.29
N PHE A 148 16.23 20.43 -10.29
CA PHE A 148 16.79 21.79 -10.27
C PHE A 148 18.32 21.76 -10.19
N LEU A 149 18.90 20.93 -9.32
CA LEU A 149 20.35 20.82 -9.15
C LEU A 149 21.05 20.14 -10.34
N GLN A 150 20.31 19.40 -11.17
CA GLN A 150 20.82 18.85 -12.43
C GLN A 150 20.97 19.88 -13.55
N GLN A 151 20.54 21.15 -13.38
CA GLN A 151 20.73 22.17 -14.41
C GLN A 151 22.24 22.38 -14.73
N PRO A 152 22.63 22.62 -15.99
CA PRO A 152 24.04 22.70 -16.40
C PRO A 152 24.90 23.70 -15.61
N LYS A 153 24.30 24.79 -15.09
CA LYS A 153 24.98 25.78 -14.26
C LYS A 153 25.48 25.23 -12.92
N TYR A 154 24.82 24.21 -12.37
CA TYR A 154 25.14 23.62 -11.07
C TYR A 154 25.93 22.32 -11.17
N GLN A 155 25.87 21.62 -12.30
CA GLN A 155 26.65 20.39 -12.51
C GLN A 155 28.18 20.60 -12.39
N ARG A 156 28.66 21.84 -12.57
CA ARG A 156 30.08 22.19 -12.44
C ARG A 156 30.51 22.38 -10.97
N GLU A 157 29.55 22.49 -10.06
CA GLU A 157 29.80 22.76 -8.64
C GLU A 157 30.11 21.44 -7.91
N LYS A 158 31.39 21.10 -7.79
CA LYS A 158 31.85 19.82 -7.22
C LYS A 158 31.30 19.50 -5.83
N TYR A 159 30.99 20.51 -5.03
CA TYR A 159 30.44 20.33 -3.69
C TYR A 159 28.98 19.80 -3.70
N LEU A 160 28.29 19.88 -4.84
CA LEU A 160 26.95 19.31 -5.02
C LEU A 160 26.96 17.83 -5.40
N LEU A 161 28.10 17.31 -5.87
CA LEU A 161 28.20 15.93 -6.36
C LEU A 161 27.76 14.88 -5.32
N PRO A 162 28.14 14.97 -4.03
CA PRO A 162 27.66 14.01 -3.02
C PRO A 162 26.14 13.99 -2.88
N PHE A 163 25.48 15.15 -3.00
CA PHE A 163 24.03 15.25 -2.92
C PHE A 163 23.37 14.63 -4.15
N LEU A 164 23.86 14.95 -5.34
CA LEU A 164 23.33 14.38 -6.59
C LEU A 164 23.44 12.86 -6.61
N ILE A 165 24.55 12.30 -6.13
CA ILE A 165 24.72 10.84 -5.98
C ILE A 165 23.71 10.29 -4.98
N SER A 166 23.55 10.92 -3.81
CA SER A 166 22.56 10.48 -2.81
C SER A 166 21.11 10.53 -3.31
N PHE A 167 20.83 11.37 -4.32
CA PHE A 167 19.52 11.60 -4.90
C PHE A 167 19.24 10.71 -6.12
N GLU A 168 20.23 10.01 -6.65
CA GLU A 168 20.09 9.12 -7.81
C GLU A 168 18.91 8.14 -7.68
N PRO A 169 18.62 7.53 -6.50
CA PRO A 169 17.50 6.59 -6.37
C PRO A 169 16.11 7.25 -6.36
N LEU A 170 16.01 8.58 -6.17
CA LEU A 170 14.74 9.26 -5.94
C LEU A 170 13.71 9.06 -7.05
N PRO A 171 14.04 9.16 -8.36
CA PRO A 171 13.03 8.98 -9.41
C PRO A 171 12.38 7.59 -9.39
N GLY A 172 13.18 6.54 -9.23
CA GLY A 172 12.69 5.17 -9.14
C GLY A 172 11.85 4.95 -7.87
N LEU A 173 12.36 5.41 -6.72
CA LEU A 173 11.67 5.33 -5.44
C LEU A 173 10.31 6.03 -5.49
N ALA A 174 10.25 7.25 -6.03
CA ALA A 174 9.02 8.02 -6.13
C ALA A 174 7.99 7.35 -7.05
N GLN A 175 8.44 6.81 -8.19
CA GLN A 175 7.58 6.08 -9.11
C GLN A 175 6.98 4.84 -8.44
N GLU A 176 7.81 4.06 -7.75
CA GLU A 176 7.38 2.85 -7.06
C GLU A 176 6.42 3.20 -5.92
N LEU A 177 6.75 4.19 -5.09
CA LEU A 177 5.90 4.65 -3.99
C LEU A 177 4.52 5.10 -4.50
N LYS A 178 4.49 5.88 -5.60
CA LYS A 178 3.25 6.32 -6.24
C LYS A 178 2.43 5.14 -6.75
N ALA A 179 3.07 4.20 -7.43
CA ALA A 179 2.40 3.00 -7.96
C ALA A 179 1.78 2.16 -6.83
N LYS A 180 2.54 1.91 -5.75
CA LYS A 180 2.08 1.12 -4.61
C LYS A 180 0.95 1.81 -3.84
N LYS A 181 1.03 3.12 -3.61
CA LYS A 181 -0.06 3.91 -3.00
C LYS A 181 -1.33 3.89 -3.84
N MET A 182 -1.21 3.96 -5.16
CA MET A 182 -2.35 3.83 -6.08
C MET A 182 -2.96 2.43 -6.02
N GLN A 183 -2.14 1.37 -6.03
CA GLN A 183 -2.62 -0.02 -5.88
C GLN A 183 -3.36 -0.24 -4.55
N LEU A 184 -2.81 0.27 -3.45
CA LEU A 184 -3.46 0.19 -2.14
C LEU A 184 -4.82 0.88 -2.13
N THR A 185 -4.93 2.03 -2.78
CA THR A 185 -6.20 2.77 -2.91
C THR A 185 -7.22 1.95 -3.71
N THR A 186 -6.81 1.37 -4.84
CA THR A 186 -7.66 0.52 -5.67
C THR A 186 -8.20 -0.70 -4.90
N ILE A 187 -7.33 -1.42 -4.18
CA ILE A 187 -7.76 -2.61 -3.41
C ILE A 187 -8.68 -2.21 -2.26
N ARG A 188 -8.38 -1.11 -1.57
CA ARG A 188 -9.23 -0.58 -0.51
C ARG A 188 -10.62 -0.24 -1.04
N ASP A 189 -10.70 0.46 -2.16
CA ASP A 189 -11.98 0.89 -2.73
C ASP A 189 -12.79 -0.31 -3.27
N GLN A 190 -12.13 -1.33 -3.83
CA GLN A 190 -12.76 -2.61 -4.16
C GLN A 190 -13.32 -3.31 -2.91
N ALA A 191 -12.56 -3.35 -1.81
CA ALA A 191 -13.00 -3.97 -0.58
C ALA A 191 -14.18 -3.24 0.08
N ILE A 192 -14.26 -1.91 -0.05
CA ILE A 192 -15.39 -1.10 0.46
C ILE A 192 -16.63 -1.31 -0.42
N ASN A 193 -16.48 -1.27 -1.75
CA ASN A 193 -17.61 -1.37 -2.67
C ASN A 193 -18.20 -2.79 -2.79
N ASN A 194 -17.44 -3.82 -2.40
CA ASN A 194 -17.90 -5.21 -2.37
C ASN A 194 -18.54 -5.62 -1.03
N GLN A 195 -18.69 -4.69 -0.07
CA GLN A 195 -19.42 -4.92 1.19
C GLN A 195 -20.93 -4.88 0.96
#